data_AF-A0A349SCW8-F1
#
_entry.id   AF-A0A349SCW8-F1
#
_cell.length_a   1.000
_cell.length_b   1.000
_cell.length_c   1.000
_cell.angle_alpha   90.00
_cell.angle_beta   90.00
_cell.angle_gamma   90.00
#
_symmetry.space_group_name_H-M   'P 1'
#
loop_
_entity.id
_entity.type
_entity.pdbx_description
1 polymer ?
#
loop_
_entity_poly.entity_id
_entity_poly.type
_entity_poly.pdbx_seq_one_letter_code
_entity_poly.pdbx_strand_id
1 'polypeptide(L)'
;MVTIAQALAHATAGAALSDDALASLRFETELLLMNAAGCTRASLLTWPARELEPAVLATFEQTLKRRLEGEPLAYILGVREFWDFELVVSPAVLIPRHETELLVETALEIAAGREGVQHLLDLGTGSGAIAIALARAAERYRVIGVELSPEALLVAQENGSRLAGENLDFVQGSWLSNEVCADIA
;
A
#
# COMPACT_ATOMS: atom_id res chain seq x y z
N MET A 1 -23.07 -0.02 -25.60
CA MET A 1 -23.12 0.25 -24.15
C MET A 1 -22.70 -1.02 -23.45
N VAL A 2 -21.74 -0.95 -22.52
CA VAL A 2 -21.22 -2.11 -21.78
C VAL A 2 -21.72 -2.01 -20.34
N THR A 3 -22.35 -3.07 -19.85
CA THR A 3 -22.82 -3.17 -18.46
C THR A 3 -21.70 -3.65 -17.52
N ILE A 4 -21.84 -3.41 -16.22
CA ILE A 4 -20.94 -3.94 -15.18
C ILE A 4 -20.74 -5.45 -15.35
N ALA A 5 -21.83 -6.21 -15.49
CA ALA A 5 -21.75 -7.67 -15.66
C ALA A 5 -20.97 -8.08 -16.91
N GLN A 6 -21.16 -7.37 -18.03
CA GLN A 6 -20.44 -7.65 -19.27
C GLN A 6 -18.94 -7.34 -19.14
N ALA A 7 -18.58 -6.23 -18.50
CA ALA A 7 -17.18 -5.85 -18.27
C ALA A 7 -16.44 -6.90 -17.42
N LEU A 8 -17.05 -7.33 -16.31
CA LEU A 8 -16.47 -8.36 -15.42
C LEU A 8 -16.38 -9.74 -16.09
N ALA A 9 -17.39 -10.12 -16.89
CA ALA A 9 -17.38 -11.38 -17.62
C ALA A 9 -16.30 -11.38 -18.71
N HIS A 10 -16.09 -10.26 -19.41
CA HIS A 10 -15.08 -10.16 -20.47
C HIS A 10 -13.66 -10.32 -19.92
N ALA A 11 -13.36 -9.70 -18.77
CA ALA A 11 -12.05 -9.77 -18.13
C ALA A 11 -11.62 -11.18 -17.72
N THR A 12 -12.57 -12.09 -17.52
CA THR A 12 -12.34 -13.46 -17.04
C THR A 12 -12.57 -14.51 -18.13
N ALA A 13 -12.95 -14.08 -19.34
CA ALA A 13 -13.22 -14.97 -20.45
C ALA A 13 -11.91 -15.48 -21.11
N GLY A 14 -11.81 -16.79 -21.33
CA GLY A 14 -10.71 -17.39 -22.10
C GLY A 14 -9.39 -17.59 -21.33
N ALA A 15 -9.35 -17.26 -20.03
CA ALA A 15 -8.19 -17.52 -19.20
C ALA A 15 -8.10 -19.02 -18.86
N ALA A 16 -7.11 -19.72 -19.43
CA ALA A 16 -6.80 -21.11 -19.08
C ALA A 16 -6.04 -21.15 -17.74
N LEU A 17 -6.74 -20.81 -16.67
CA LEU A 17 -6.23 -20.71 -15.30
C LEU A 17 -6.77 -21.86 -14.44
N SER A 18 -6.06 -22.17 -13.35
CA SER A 18 -6.64 -22.99 -12.28
C SER A 18 -7.83 -22.27 -11.65
N ASP A 19 -8.71 -23.01 -10.97
CA ASP A 19 -9.88 -22.44 -10.28
C ASP A 19 -9.47 -21.35 -9.28
N ASP A 20 -8.39 -21.56 -8.53
CA ASP A 20 -7.86 -20.58 -7.56
C ASP A 20 -7.37 -19.29 -8.25
N ALA A 21 -6.63 -19.43 -9.36
CA ALA A 21 -6.14 -18.28 -10.10
C ALA A 21 -7.29 -17.52 -10.78
N LEU A 22 -8.33 -18.21 -11.24
CA LEU A 22 -9.53 -17.60 -11.79
C LEU A 22 -10.35 -16.87 -10.73
N ALA A 23 -10.48 -17.45 -9.52
CA ALA A 23 -11.15 -16.81 -8.39
C ALA A 23 -10.41 -15.53 -7.95
N SER A 24 -9.08 -15.58 -7.89
CA SER A 24 -8.24 -14.42 -7.63
C SER A 24 -8.45 -13.34 -8.70
N LEU A 25 -8.34 -13.68 -9.99
CA LEU A 25 -8.52 -12.74 -11.09
C LEU A 25 -9.90 -12.08 -11.08
N ARG A 26 -10.97 -12.81 -10.75
CA ARG A 26 -12.31 -12.24 -10.58
C ARG A 26 -12.34 -11.16 -9.53
N PHE A 27 -11.75 -11.44 -8.36
CA PHE A 27 -11.68 -10.47 -7.26
C PHE A 27 -10.83 -9.24 -7.64
N GLU A 28 -9.67 -9.44 -8.25
CA GLU A 28 -8.83 -8.34 -8.72
C GLU A 28 -9.56 -7.48 -9.77
N THR A 29 -10.33 -8.10 -10.67
CA THR A 29 -11.14 -7.39 -11.67
C THR A 29 -12.22 -6.54 -11.03
N GLU A 30 -12.91 -7.05 -10.00
CA GLU A 30 -13.87 -6.27 -9.22
C GLU A 30 -13.19 -5.04 -8.59
N LEU A 31 -12.00 -5.20 -8.01
CA LEU A 31 -11.23 -4.09 -7.42
C LEU A 31 -10.88 -3.03 -8.46
N LEU A 32 -10.42 -3.43 -9.64
CA LEU A 32 -10.10 -2.49 -10.72
C LEU A 32 -11.35 -1.72 -11.20
N LEU A 33 -12.49 -2.40 -11.33
CA LEU A 33 -13.73 -1.74 -11.74
C LEU A 33 -14.27 -0.81 -10.65
N MET A 34 -14.20 -1.21 -9.38
CA MET A 34 -14.56 -0.36 -8.25
C MET A 34 -13.72 0.92 -8.23
N ASN A 35 -12.40 0.78 -8.43
CA ASN A 35 -11.48 1.91 -8.49
C ASN A 35 -11.79 2.85 -9.67
N ALA A 36 -12.02 2.29 -10.87
CA ALA A 36 -12.36 3.08 -12.05
C ALA A 36 -13.72 3.80 -11.93
N ALA A 37 -14.70 3.15 -11.29
CA ALA A 37 -16.07 3.66 -11.18
C ALA A 37 -16.33 4.48 -9.90
N GLY A 38 -15.37 4.53 -8.95
CA GLY A 38 -15.54 5.16 -7.66
C GLY A 38 -16.70 4.58 -6.84
N CYS A 39 -16.85 3.25 -6.84
CA CYS A 39 -17.99 2.59 -6.21
C CYS A 39 -17.60 1.41 -5.32
N THR A 40 -18.53 0.97 -4.48
CA THR A 40 -18.32 -0.17 -3.57
C THR A 40 -18.66 -1.50 -4.22
N ARG A 41 -18.18 -2.59 -3.61
CA ARG A 41 -18.51 -3.96 -4.07
C ARG A 41 -20.00 -4.22 -4.02
N ALA A 42 -20.66 -3.75 -2.97
CA ALA A 42 -22.12 -3.83 -2.83
C ALA A 42 -22.83 -3.15 -4.01
N SER A 43 -22.31 -2.01 -4.49
CA SER A 43 -22.85 -1.32 -5.66
C SER A 43 -22.73 -2.16 -6.93
N LEU A 44 -21.57 -2.76 -7.19
CA LEU A 44 -21.38 -3.62 -8.35
C LEU A 44 -22.35 -4.81 -8.36
N LEU A 45 -22.54 -5.45 -7.21
CA LEU A 45 -23.40 -6.64 -7.07
C LEU A 45 -24.89 -6.31 -7.13
N THR A 46 -25.30 -5.12 -6.66
CA THR A 46 -26.71 -4.70 -6.63
C THR A 46 -27.21 -4.29 -8.02
N TRP A 47 -26.36 -3.68 -8.84
CA TRP A 47 -26.75 -3.13 -10.15
C TRP A 47 -25.91 -3.68 -11.31
N PRO A 48 -25.88 -5.00 -11.55
CA PRO A 48 -25.04 -5.63 -12.58
C PRO A 48 -25.39 -5.18 -14.01
N ALA A 49 -26.64 -4.76 -14.23
CA ALA A 49 -27.13 -4.26 -15.52
C ALA A 49 -26.87 -2.76 -15.74
N ARG A 50 -26.30 -2.04 -14.77
CA ARG A 50 -25.95 -0.63 -14.93
C ARG A 50 -24.89 -0.50 -16.01
N GLU A 51 -25.10 0.43 -16.93
CA GLU A 51 -24.16 0.76 -17.98
C GLU A 51 -23.00 1.60 -17.44
N LEU A 52 -21.80 1.29 -17.91
CA LEU A 52 -20.59 2.04 -17.58
C LEU A 52 -20.47 3.26 -18.49
N GLU A 53 -20.10 4.38 -17.90
CA GLU A 53 -19.71 5.56 -18.66
C GLU A 53 -18.46 5.24 -19.50
N PRO A 54 -18.32 5.81 -20.72
CA PRO A 54 -17.16 5.52 -21.57
C PRO A 54 -15.81 5.80 -20.91
N ALA A 55 -15.72 6.84 -20.08
CA ALA A 55 -14.50 7.17 -19.34
C ALA A 55 -14.15 6.08 -18.30
N VAL A 56 -15.13 5.61 -17.54
CA VAL A 56 -14.95 4.54 -16.54
C VAL A 56 -14.53 3.24 -17.22
N LEU A 57 -15.19 2.88 -18.33
CA LEU A 57 -14.84 1.69 -19.09
C LEU A 57 -13.40 1.76 -19.61
N ALA A 58 -12.97 2.92 -20.16
CA ALA A 58 -11.61 3.10 -20.65
C ALA A 58 -10.57 2.97 -19.53
N THR A 59 -10.81 3.57 -18.36
CA THR A 59 -9.93 3.43 -17.18
C THR A 59 -9.86 1.98 -16.70
N PHE A 60 -11.00 1.29 -16.65
CA PHE A 60 -11.06 -0.13 -16.28
C PHE A 60 -10.27 -1.01 -17.26
N GLU A 61 -10.48 -0.85 -18.57
CA GLU A 61 -9.78 -1.63 -19.60
C GLU A 61 -8.27 -1.37 -19.57
N GLN A 62 -7.85 -0.12 -19.36
CA GLN A 62 -6.43 0.25 -19.24
C GLN A 62 -5.78 -0.42 -18.02
N THR A 63 -6.43 -0.36 -16.86
CA THR A 63 -5.91 -0.94 -15.61
C THR A 63 -5.93 -2.46 -15.62
N LEU A 64 -6.96 -3.07 -16.22
CA LEU A 64 -7.03 -4.52 -16.45
C LEU A 64 -5.90 -4.99 -17.36
N LYS A 65 -5.62 -4.26 -18.45
CA LYS A 65 -4.52 -4.60 -19.35
C LYS A 65 -3.17 -4.60 -18.60
N ARG A 66 -2.89 -3.57 -17.81
CA ARG A 66 -1.68 -3.50 -16.96
C ARG A 66 -1.57 -4.71 -16.03
N ARG A 67 -2.68 -5.10 -15.41
CA ARG A 67 -2.73 -6.26 -14.52
C ARG A 67 -2.43 -7.57 -15.25
N LEU A 68 -3.02 -7.76 -16.43
CA LEU A 68 -2.81 -8.94 -17.28
C LEU A 68 -1.36 -9.01 -17.84
N GLU A 69 -0.70 -7.87 -18.00
CA GLU A 69 0.72 -7.77 -18.36
C GLU A 69 1.66 -8.06 -17.16
N GLY A 70 1.11 -8.33 -15.98
CA GLY A 70 1.86 -8.76 -14.80
C GLY A 70 2.16 -7.64 -13.81
N GLU A 71 1.68 -6.42 -14.04
CA GLU A 71 1.87 -5.34 -13.07
C GLU A 71 1.14 -5.66 -11.75
N PRO A 72 1.79 -5.48 -10.57
CA PRO A 72 1.14 -5.72 -9.28
C PRO A 72 -0.10 -4.85 -9.08
N LEU A 73 -1.18 -5.46 -8.58
CA LEU A 73 -2.46 -4.77 -8.36
C LEU A 73 -2.31 -3.52 -7.48
N ALA A 74 -1.51 -3.59 -6.42
CA ALA A 74 -1.31 -2.46 -5.51
C ALA A 74 -0.71 -1.22 -6.21
N TYR A 75 0.17 -1.40 -7.20
CA TYR A 75 0.70 -0.27 -7.99
C TYR A 75 -0.32 0.27 -8.99
N ILE A 76 -1.22 -0.58 -9.48
CA ILE A 76 -2.32 -0.14 -10.35
C ILE A 76 -3.35 0.66 -9.56
N LEU A 77 -3.67 0.22 -8.34
CA LEU A 77 -4.58 0.91 -7.41
C LEU A 77 -3.91 2.11 -6.73
N GLY A 78 -2.58 2.13 -6.65
CA GLY A 78 -1.80 3.15 -5.96
C GLY A 78 -1.82 3.02 -4.42
N VAL A 79 -2.44 1.97 -3.89
CA VAL A 79 -2.66 1.79 -2.45
C VAL A 79 -2.45 0.35 -2.00
N ARG A 80 -2.09 0.21 -0.72
CA ARG A 80 -1.96 -1.08 -0.03
C ARG A 80 -2.37 -0.95 1.43
N GLU A 81 -3.30 -1.80 1.86
CA GLU A 81 -3.61 -1.98 3.28
C GLU A 81 -2.38 -2.55 4.02
N PHE A 82 -2.11 -1.97 5.18
CA PHE A 82 -1.10 -2.41 6.13
C PHE A 82 -1.59 -2.09 7.54
N TRP A 83 -1.71 -3.11 8.38
CA TRP A 83 -2.27 -2.94 9.72
C TRP A 83 -3.70 -2.39 9.69
N ASP A 84 -4.01 -1.35 10.46
CA ASP A 84 -5.31 -0.68 10.49
C ASP A 84 -5.41 0.52 9.51
N PHE A 85 -4.43 0.69 8.61
CA PHE A 85 -4.37 1.85 7.70
C PHE A 85 -4.03 1.48 6.24
N GLU A 86 -4.26 2.43 5.34
CA GLU A 86 -3.96 2.31 3.92
C GLU A 86 -2.78 3.21 3.55
N LEU A 87 -1.75 2.61 2.93
CA LEU A 87 -0.56 3.30 2.43
C LEU A 87 -0.69 3.58 0.95
N VAL A 88 -0.28 4.77 0.52
CA VAL A 88 0.09 5.04 -0.86
C VAL A 88 1.31 4.20 -1.21
N VAL A 89 1.25 3.54 -2.37
CA VAL A 89 2.36 2.77 -2.91
C VAL A 89 2.55 3.08 -4.38
N SER A 90 3.80 2.97 -4.83
CA SER A 90 4.19 3.17 -6.22
C SER A 90 5.34 2.22 -6.54
N PRO A 91 5.75 2.07 -7.82
CA PRO A 91 6.92 1.29 -8.18
C PRO A 91 8.24 1.71 -7.50
N ALA A 92 8.28 2.88 -6.85
CA ALA A 92 9.44 3.35 -6.10
C ALA A 92 9.64 2.62 -4.76
N VAL A 93 8.62 1.95 -4.23
CA VAL A 93 8.65 1.30 -2.91
C VAL A 93 8.27 -0.17 -3.01
N LEU A 94 8.77 -1.00 -2.09
CA LEU A 94 8.29 -2.37 -1.96
C LEU A 94 6.83 -2.36 -1.45
N ILE A 95 5.96 -3.19 -2.06
CA ILE A 95 4.59 -3.40 -1.58
C ILE A 95 4.65 -4.03 -0.17
N PRO A 96 4.11 -3.36 0.87
CA PRO A 96 4.09 -3.91 2.23
C PRO A 96 3.39 -5.26 2.31
N ARG A 97 3.97 -6.17 3.09
CA ARG A 97 3.43 -7.50 3.36
C ARG A 97 2.92 -7.55 4.79
N HIS A 98 1.75 -8.16 4.99
CA HIS A 98 1.13 -8.33 6.31
C HIS A 98 2.00 -9.12 7.31
N GLU A 99 3.00 -9.87 6.83
CA GLU A 99 3.90 -10.65 7.69
C GLU A 99 4.82 -9.78 8.58
N THR A 100 4.81 -8.44 8.43
CA THR A 100 5.60 -7.51 9.27
C THR A 100 4.86 -6.96 10.49
N GLU A 101 3.63 -7.40 10.79
CA GLU A 101 2.94 -7.03 12.04
C GLU A 101 3.69 -7.54 13.27
N LEU A 102 4.15 -8.80 13.21
CA LEU A 102 4.98 -9.41 14.23
C LEU A 102 6.28 -8.61 14.48
N LEU A 103 6.84 -7.99 13.43
CA LEU A 103 8.05 -7.17 13.56
C LEU A 103 7.77 -5.92 14.39
N VAL A 104 6.66 -5.22 14.10
CA VAL A 104 6.25 -4.01 14.84
C VAL A 104 6.01 -4.35 16.31
N GLU A 105 5.23 -5.40 16.59
CA GLU A 105 4.94 -5.85 17.96
C GLU A 105 6.22 -6.22 18.71
N THR A 106 7.08 -7.04 18.11
CA THR A 106 8.34 -7.48 18.71
C THR A 106 9.26 -6.29 19.00
N ALA A 107 9.36 -5.31 18.09
CA ALA A 107 10.18 -4.12 18.28
C ALA A 107 9.70 -3.29 19.48
N LEU A 108 8.39 -3.13 19.64
CA LEU A 108 7.80 -2.38 20.75
C LEU A 108 7.98 -3.10 22.09
N GLU A 109 7.84 -4.44 22.13
CA GLU A 109 8.10 -5.23 23.32
C GLU A 109 9.56 -5.12 23.77
N ILE A 110 10.51 -5.23 22.84
CA ILE A 110 11.94 -5.07 23.13
C ILE A 110 12.23 -3.65 23.64
N ALA A 111 11.64 -2.62 23.03
CA ALA A 111 11.82 -1.24 23.44
C ALA A 111 11.21 -0.95 24.80
N ALA A 112 10.07 -1.56 25.14
CA ALA A 112 9.41 -1.41 26.44
C ALA A 112 10.21 -2.07 27.58
N GLY A 113 10.92 -3.16 27.29
CA GLY A 113 11.76 -3.88 28.25
C GLY A 113 13.13 -3.23 28.49
N ARG A 114 13.46 -2.10 27.84
CA ARG A 114 14.75 -1.43 27.96
C ARG A 114 14.60 -0.02 28.54
N GLU A 115 15.31 0.25 29.62
CA GLU A 115 15.35 1.60 30.20
C GLU A 115 16.10 2.58 29.28
N GLY A 116 15.58 3.81 29.18
CA GLY A 116 16.23 4.91 28.47
C GLY A 116 16.05 4.93 26.95
N VAL A 117 15.31 3.99 26.35
CA VAL A 117 15.01 4.03 24.92
C VAL A 117 14.02 5.17 24.63
N GLN A 118 14.46 6.13 23.81
CA GLN A 118 13.64 7.25 23.35
C GLN A 118 13.39 7.24 21.85
N HIS A 119 14.29 6.59 21.09
CA HIS A 119 14.26 6.59 19.63
C HIS A 119 14.16 5.17 19.07
N LEU A 120 13.36 5.02 18.01
CA LEU A 120 13.27 3.81 17.19
C LEU A 120 13.65 4.17 15.75
N LEU A 121 14.48 3.34 15.11
CA LEU A 121 14.92 3.56 13.74
C LEU A 121 14.41 2.43 12.83
N ASP A 122 13.83 2.83 11.70
CA ASP A 122 13.42 1.95 10.61
C ASP A 122 14.34 2.19 9.41
N LEU A 123 15.24 1.24 9.13
CA LEU A 123 16.28 1.40 8.11
C LEU A 123 15.84 0.76 6.78
N GLY A 124 15.76 1.57 5.73
CA GLY A 124 15.13 1.17 4.47
C GLY A 124 13.61 1.22 4.57
N THR A 125 13.08 2.34 5.05
CA THR A 125 11.67 2.49 5.43
C THR A 125 10.70 2.33 4.25
N GLY A 126 11.17 2.51 3.01
CA GLY A 126 10.38 2.31 1.80
C GLY A 126 9.12 3.19 1.77
N SER A 127 7.95 2.57 1.94
CA SER A 127 6.67 3.29 2.01
C SER A 127 6.36 3.91 3.37
N GLY A 128 7.23 3.72 4.36
CA GLY A 128 7.02 4.14 5.75
C GLY A 128 6.21 3.15 6.59
N ALA A 129 5.86 1.97 6.06
CA ALA A 129 4.92 1.04 6.70
C ALA A 129 5.25 0.71 8.16
N ILE A 130 6.50 0.31 8.44
CA ILE A 130 6.96 -0.05 9.78
C ILE A 130 7.11 1.20 10.64
N ALA A 131 7.77 2.24 10.14
CA ALA A 131 7.95 3.50 10.87
C ALA A 131 6.61 4.12 11.32
N ILE A 132 5.59 4.14 10.44
CA ILE A 132 4.26 4.65 10.74
C ILE A 132 3.55 3.78 11.78
N ALA A 133 3.62 2.45 11.64
CA ALA A 133 3.01 1.55 12.61
C ALA A 133 3.63 1.70 14.02
N LEU A 134 4.96 1.80 14.10
CA LEU A 134 5.67 2.06 15.35
C LEU A 134 5.25 3.39 15.98
N ALA A 135 5.20 4.46 15.17
CA ALA A 135 4.85 5.80 15.64
C ALA A 135 3.42 5.87 16.17
N ARG A 136 2.47 5.22 15.48
CA ARG A 136 1.05 5.12 15.89
C ARG A 136 0.85 4.27 17.14
N ALA A 137 1.61 3.19 17.28
CA ALA A 137 1.44 2.25 18.38
C ALA A 137 2.00 2.76 19.72
N ALA A 138 3.01 3.64 19.68
CA ALA A 138 3.67 4.12 20.88
C ALA A 138 4.24 5.55 20.72
N GLU A 139 3.39 6.55 20.99
CA GLU A 139 3.72 7.98 20.92
C GLU A 139 4.90 8.42 21.81
N ARG A 140 5.25 7.61 22.82
CA ARG A 140 6.41 7.88 23.70
C ARG A 140 7.76 7.78 23.00
N TYR A 141 7.83 7.09 21.86
CA TYR A 141 9.05 6.95 21.08
C TYR A 141 9.05 7.92 19.91
N ARG A 142 10.19 8.57 19.68
CA ARG A 142 10.46 9.23 18.40
C ARG A 142 10.90 8.18 17.40
N VAL A 143 10.21 8.08 16.29
CA VAL A 143 10.50 7.13 15.22
C VAL A 143 11.16 7.87 14.07
N ILE A 144 12.21 7.27 13.50
CA ILE A 144 12.93 7.84 12.36
C ILE A 144 13.01 6.79 11.26
N GLY A 145 12.38 7.06 10.13
CA GLY A 145 12.52 6.25 8.92
C GLY A 145 13.70 6.73 8.08
N VAL A 146 14.66 5.86 7.81
CA VAL A 146 15.81 6.17 6.93
C VAL A 146 15.59 5.53 5.58
N GLU A 147 15.72 6.31 4.52
CA GLU A 147 15.57 5.81 3.15
C GLU A 147 16.64 6.38 2.22
N LEU A 148 17.20 5.53 1.36
CA LEU A 148 18.26 5.91 0.43
C LEU A 148 17.66 6.54 -0.83
N SER A 149 16.57 5.96 -1.36
CA SER A 149 15.93 6.43 -2.60
C SER A 149 15.13 7.72 -2.34
N PRO A 150 15.42 8.81 -3.08
CA PRO A 150 14.60 10.02 -3.02
C PRO A 150 13.13 9.75 -3.35
N GLU A 151 12.85 8.88 -4.32
CA GLU A 151 11.50 8.56 -4.75
C GLU A 151 10.73 7.77 -3.69
N ALA A 152 11.37 6.81 -3.03
CA ALA A 152 10.79 6.09 -1.90
C ALA A 152 10.55 7.01 -0.70
N LEU A 153 11.51 7.90 -0.41
CA LEU A 153 11.39 8.87 0.67
C LEU A 153 10.17 9.78 0.51
N LEU A 154 9.88 10.24 -0.71
CA LEU A 154 8.66 11.02 -0.99
C LEU A 154 7.39 10.24 -0.67
N VAL A 155 7.34 8.94 -1.01
CA VAL A 155 6.21 8.06 -0.69
C VAL A 155 6.07 7.89 0.83
N ALA A 156 7.18 7.66 1.54
CA ALA A 156 7.18 7.55 3.00
C ALA A 156 6.69 8.84 3.68
N GLN A 157 7.16 10.00 3.22
CA GLN A 157 6.75 11.31 3.74
C GLN A 157 5.26 11.59 3.51
N GLU A 158 4.73 11.27 2.32
CA GLU A 158 3.31 11.43 2.03
C GLU A 158 2.46 10.55 2.97
N ASN A 159 2.83 9.28 3.12
CA ASN A 159 2.15 8.37 4.04
C ASN A 159 2.25 8.85 5.49
N GLY A 160 3.43 9.25 5.95
CA GLY A 160 3.65 9.74 7.30
C GLY A 160 2.81 10.98 7.62
N SER A 161 2.74 11.94 6.69
CA SER A 161 1.92 13.16 6.85
C SER A 161 0.43 12.88 7.00
N ARG A 162 -0.05 11.77 6.41
CA ARG A 162 -1.46 11.35 6.45
C ARG A 162 -1.81 10.50 7.67
N LEU A 163 -0.84 9.75 8.20
CA LEU A 163 -1.12 8.59 9.07
C LEU A 163 -0.43 8.63 10.44
N ALA A 164 0.64 9.42 10.61
CA ALA A 164 1.43 9.48 11.84
C ALA A 164 1.33 10.85 12.53
N GLY A 165 1.73 10.89 13.81
CA GLY A 165 1.83 12.11 14.60
C GLY A 165 3.19 12.80 14.46
N GLU A 166 3.43 13.82 15.29
CA GLU A 166 4.68 14.60 15.32
C GLU A 166 5.91 13.79 15.79
N ASN A 167 5.70 12.56 16.26
CA ASN A 167 6.77 11.68 16.73
C ASN A 167 7.45 10.88 15.60
N LEU A 168 7.14 11.15 14.33
CA LEU A 168 7.74 10.48 13.18
C LEU A 168 8.48 11.48 12.27
N ASP A 169 9.74 11.19 12.00
CA ASP A 169 10.55 11.90 11.01
C ASP A 169 11.10 10.94 9.94
N PHE A 170 11.45 11.48 8.79
CA PHE A 170 12.15 10.73 7.74
C PHE A 170 13.43 11.44 7.32
N VAL A 171 14.50 10.66 7.17
CA VAL A 171 15.83 11.14 6.78
C VAL A 171 16.29 10.41 5.53
N GLN A 172 16.83 11.18 4.57
CA GLN A 172 17.48 10.57 3.42
C GLN A 172 18.88 10.10 3.81
N GLY A 173 19.20 8.82 3.61
CA GLY A 173 20.54 8.34 3.87
C GLY A 173 20.75 6.85 3.70
N SER A 174 21.99 6.42 3.90
CA SER A 174 22.38 5.01 3.82
C SER A 174 22.64 4.48 5.22
N TRP A 175 21.76 3.60 5.70
CA TRP A 175 21.88 2.94 7.00
C TRP A 175 22.16 3.96 8.12
N LEU A 176 23.28 3.80 8.83
CA LEU A 176 23.76 4.69 9.89
C LEU A 176 24.97 5.50 9.42
N SER A 177 24.91 6.09 8.22
CA SER A 177 25.97 6.98 7.75
C SER A 177 26.17 8.16 8.72
N ASN A 178 27.31 8.84 8.63
CA ASN A 178 27.62 9.95 9.54
C ASN A 178 26.59 11.08 9.42
N GLU A 179 26.06 11.31 8.21
CA GLU A 179 25.02 12.29 7.95
C GLU A 179 23.73 11.92 8.68
N VAL A 180 23.29 10.66 8.55
CA VAL A 180 22.12 10.15 9.28
C VAL A 180 22.34 10.25 10.79
N CYS A 181 23.51 9.85 11.29
CA CYS A 181 23.84 9.93 12.70
C CYS A 181 23.81 11.37 13.24
N ALA A 182 24.18 12.36 12.42
CA ALA A 182 24.10 13.76 12.78
C ALA A 182 22.66 14.28 12.81
N ASP A 183 21.78 13.75 11.96
CA ASP A 183 20.37 14.16 11.87
C ASP A 183 19.49 13.51 12.97
N ILE A 184 19.91 12.36 13.53
CA ILE A 184 19.16 11.62 14.57
C ILE A 184 19.64 11.89 16.01
N ALA A 185 20.77 12.57 16.20
CA ALA A 185 21.37 12.88 17.51
C ALA A 185 20.70 14.09 18.19
#